data_AF-A0A529A472-F1
#
_entry.id   AF-A0A529A472-F1
#
_cell.length_a   1.000
_cell.length_b   1.000
_cell.length_c   1.000
_cell.angle_alpha   90.00
_cell.angle_beta   90.00
_cell.angle_gamma   90.00
#
_symmetry.space_group_name_H-M   'P 1'
#
loop_
_entity.id
_entity.type
_entity.pdbx_description
1 polymer ?
#
loop_
_entity_poly.entity_id
_entity_poly.type
_entity_poly.pdbx_seq_one_letter_code
_entity_poly.pdbx_strand_id
1 'polypeptide(L)' 'AADIEAALDAAHGAKDAWGRTSVAERALILNRIADRMEDNLDLLALAETWDNGKPIRETTAADVPLAVDHFRY' A
#
# COMPACT_ATOMS: atom_id res chain seq x y z
N ALA A 1 -14.08 18.09 -6.76
CA ALA A 1 -14.38 18.62 -5.41
C ALA A 1 -15.29 17.67 -4.64
N ALA A 2 -16.43 17.24 -5.19
CA ALA A 2 -17.34 16.30 -4.51
C ALA A 2 -16.66 15.00 -4.04
N ASP A 3 -15.82 14.36 -4.87
CA ASP A 3 -15.11 13.14 -4.46
C ASP A 3 -14.09 13.35 -3.34
N ILE A 4 -13.53 14.57 -3.24
CA ILE A 4 -12.58 14.92 -2.17
C ILE A 4 -13.34 14.99 -0.84
N GLU A 5 -14.46 15.70 -0.81
CA GLU A 5 -15.31 15.78 0.40
C GLU A 5 -15.83 14.40 0.79
N ALA A 6 -16.25 13.59 -0.18
CA ALA A 6 -16.70 12.23 0.07
C ALA A 6 -15.59 11.35 0.69
N ALA A 7 -14.34 11.48 0.24
CA ALA A 7 -13.21 10.77 0.83
C ALA A 7 -12.90 11.24 2.26
N LEU A 8 -13.00 12.54 2.53
CA LEU A 8 -12.79 13.11 3.86
C LEU A 8 -13.87 12.65 4.84
N ASP A 9 -15.14 12.70 4.46
CA ASP A 9 -16.24 12.24 5.29
C ASP A 9 -16.12 10.75 5.63
N ALA A 10 -15.76 9.92 4.64
CA ALA A 10 -15.50 8.50 4.86
C ALA A 10 -14.33 8.26 5.83
N ALA A 11 -13.22 8.98 5.66
CA ALA A 11 -12.07 8.87 6.55
C ALA A 11 -12.40 9.31 7.99
N HIS A 12 -13.14 10.41 8.16
CA HIS A 12 -13.60 10.86 9.47
C HIS A 12 -14.54 9.86 10.15
N GLY A 13 -15.44 9.24 9.39
CA GLY A 13 -16.33 8.19 9.90
C GLY A 13 -15.59 6.93 10.38
N ALA A 14 -14.50 6.54 9.71
CA ALA A 14 -13.70 5.37 10.07
C ALA A 14 -12.69 5.63 11.22
N LYS A 15 -12.32 6.90 11.45
CA LYS A 15 -11.24 7.33 12.36
C LYS A 15 -11.30 6.68 13.74
N ASP A 16 -12.45 6.69 14.40
CA ASP A 16 -12.57 6.21 15.78
C ASP A 16 -12.45 4.69 15.89
N ALA A 17 -13.01 3.95 14.94
CA ALA A 17 -12.88 2.50 14.89
C ALA A 17 -11.44 2.08 14.60
N TRP A 18 -10.80 2.72 13.61
CA TRP A 18 -9.40 2.49 13.30
C TRP A 18 -8.46 2.85 14.46
N GLY A 19 -8.69 4.00 15.11
CA GLY A 19 -7.90 4.45 16.26
C GLY A 19 -7.96 3.51 17.46
N ARG A 20 -9.08 2.81 17.66
CA ARG A 20 -9.25 1.78 18.70
C ARG A 20 -8.66 0.41 18.35
N THR A 21 -8.32 0.18 17.08
CA THR A 21 -7.66 -1.07 16.67
C THR A 21 -6.31 -1.19 17.37
N SER A 22 -5.97 -2.37 17.90
CA SER A 22 -4.73 -2.52 18.66
C SER A 22 -3.48 -2.33 17.77
N VAL A 23 -2.35 -1.98 18.39
CA VAL A 23 -1.06 -1.88 17.67
C VAL A 23 -0.72 -3.20 16.96
N ALA A 24 -0.97 -4.34 17.62
CA ALA A 24 -0.69 -5.67 17.08
C ALA A 24 -1.56 -5.99 15.86
N GLU A 25 -2.85 -5.66 15.91
CA GLU A 25 -3.76 -5.86 14.76
C GLU A 25 -3.37 -4.95 13.59
N ARG A 26 -3.00 -3.69 13.85
CA ARG A 26 -2.52 -2.80 12.78
C ARG A 26 -1.23 -3.32 12.16
N ALA A 27 -0.27 -3.78 12.96
CA ALA A 27 0.96 -4.39 12.46
C ALA A 27 0.68 -5.66 11.64
N LEU A 28 -0.28 -6.49 12.05
CA LEU A 28 -0.70 -7.66 11.27
C LEU A 28 -1.32 -7.26 9.92
N ILE A 29 -2.11 -6.18 9.87
CA ILE A 29 -2.66 -5.65 8.62
C ILE A 29 -1.53 -5.18 7.69
N LEU A 30 -0.54 -4.45 8.19
CA LEU A 30 0.60 -3.99 7.39
C LEU A 30 1.41 -5.17 6.82
N ASN A 31 1.69 -6.19 7.64
CA ASN A 31 2.37 -7.40 7.16
C ASN A 31 1.55 -8.14 6.09
N ARG A 32 0.23 -8.22 6.24
CA ARG A 32 -0.63 -8.81 5.20
C ARG A 32 -0.62 -8.00 3.90
N ILE A 33 -0.47 -6.67 3.96
CA ILE A 33 -0.31 -5.85 2.76
C ILE A 33 1.02 -6.19 2.07
N ALA A 34 2.11 -6.28 2.84
CA ALA A 34 3.42 -6.68 2.33
C ALA A 34 3.36 -8.07 1.64
N ASP A 35 2.75 -9.06 2.29
CA ASP A 35 2.59 -10.41 1.72
C ASP A 35 1.82 -10.36 0.38
N ARG A 36 0.73 -9.59 0.30
CA ARG A 36 -0.02 -9.44 -0.95
C ARG A 36 0.75 -8.72 -2.05
N MET A 37 1.59 -7.76 -1.68
CA MET A 37 2.46 -7.08 -2.64
C MET A 37 3.52 -8.03 -3.19
N GLU A 38 4.16 -8.85 -2.33
CA GLU A 38 5.12 -9.88 -2.75
C GLU A 38 4.46 -10.93 -3.66
N ASP A 39 3.28 -11.43 -3.28
CA ASP A 39 2.49 -12.38 -4.08
C ASP A 39 2.16 -11.83 -5.49
N ASN A 40 2.13 -10.51 -5.67
CA ASN A 40 1.75 -9.83 -6.90
C ASN A 40 2.89 -8.96 -7.47
N LEU A 41 4.14 -9.24 -7.09
CA LEU A 41 5.29 -8.38 -7.40
C LEU A 41 5.41 -8.08 -8.90
N ASP A 42 5.32 -9.09 -9.75
CA ASP A 42 5.45 -8.93 -11.20
C ASP A 42 4.36 -8.03 -11.79
N LEU A 43 3.12 -8.17 -11.30
CA LEU A 43 1.98 -7.35 -11.73
C LEU A 43 2.18 -5.89 -11.32
N LEU A 44 2.58 -5.66 -10.05
CA LEU A 44 2.81 -4.32 -9.52
C LEU A 44 4.00 -3.65 -10.21
N ALA A 45 5.09 -4.38 -10.44
CA ALA A 45 6.29 -3.87 -11.10
C ALA A 45 6.03 -3.49 -12.57
N LEU A 46 5.18 -4.26 -13.27
CA LEU A 46 4.76 -3.93 -14.63
C LEU A 46 3.88 -2.68 -14.68
N ALA A 47 2.90 -2.58 -13.77
CA ALA A 47 2.04 -1.41 -13.67
C ALA A 47 2.87 -0.14 -13.37
N GLU A 48 3.79 -0.21 -12.41
CA GLU A 48 4.72 0.87 -12.05
C GLU A 48 5.63 1.26 -13.23
N THR A 49 6.08 0.29 -14.02
CA THR A 49 6.87 0.53 -15.25
C THR A 49 6.06 1.32 -16.28
N TRP A 50 4.79 0.97 -16.47
CA TRP A 50 3.93 1.68 -17.43
C TRP A 50 3.56 3.09 -16.97
N ASP A 51 3.32 3.26 -15.67
CA ASP A 51 2.93 4.55 -15.10
C ASP A 51 4.11 5.54 -15.07
N ASN A 52 5.27 5.09 -14.59
CA ASN A 52 6.43 5.96 -14.35
C ASN A 52 7.50 5.89 -15.45
N GLY A 53 7.38 4.98 -16.43
CA GLY A 53 8.31 4.84 -17.55
C GLY A 53 9.70 4.30 -17.19
N LYS A 54 9.87 3.76 -15.98
CA LYS A 54 11.13 3.17 -15.51
C LYS A 54 11.41 1.84 -16.22
N PRO A 55 12.69 1.45 -16.38
CA PRO A 55 13.01 0.10 -16.82
C PRO A 55 12.45 -0.94 -15.84
N ILE A 56 11.84 -2.02 -16.34
CA ILE A 56 11.23 -3.09 -15.52
C ILE A 56 12.18 -3.65 -14.46
N ARG A 57 13.49 -3.67 -14.72
CA ARG A 57 14.49 -4.11 -13.74
C ARG A 57 14.49 -3.25 -12.46
N GLU A 58 14.23 -1.96 -12.57
CA GLU A 58 14.21 -1.04 -11.42
C GLU A 58 12.95 -1.23 -10.58
N THR A 59 11.79 -1.35 -11.23
CA THR A 59 10.53 -1.51 -10.50
C THR A 59 10.43 -2.90 -9.85
N THR A 60 10.92 -3.95 -10.53
CA THR A 60 10.97 -5.33 -10.01
C THR A 60 11.98 -5.50 -8.88
N ALA A 61 13.18 -4.91 -8.99
CA ALA A 61 14.28 -5.18 -8.05
C ALA A 61 14.46 -4.12 -6.96
N ALA A 62 13.86 -2.93 -7.10
CA ALA A 62 14.00 -1.85 -6.14
C ALA A 62 12.64 -1.29 -5.70
N ASP A 63 11.84 -0.68 -6.59
CA ASP A 63 10.68 0.10 -6.14
C ASP A 63 9.64 -0.74 -5.38
N VAL A 64 9.18 -1.85 -5.97
CA VAL A 64 8.18 -2.71 -5.32
C VAL A 64 8.77 -3.42 -4.08
N PRO A 65 9.98 -4.01 -4.12
CA PRO A 65 10.60 -4.58 -2.92
C PRO A 65 10.80 -3.56 -1.79
N LEU A 66 11.24 -2.34 -2.09
CA LEU A 66 11.39 -1.30 -1.07
C LEU A 66 10.04 -0.91 -0.49
N ALA A 67 8.99 -0.81 -1.30
CA ALA A 67 7.65 -0.54 -0.79
C ALA A 67 7.14 -1.66 0.14
N VAL A 68 7.42 -2.93 -0.20
CA VAL A 68 7.15 -4.08 0.69
C VAL A 68 7.88 -3.92 2.02
N ASP A 69 9.17 -3.58 2.00
CA ASP A 69 9.97 -3.39 3.22
C ASP A 69 9.40 -2.29 4.12
N HIS A 70 8.86 -1.21 3.56
CA HIS A 70 8.21 -0.15 4.34
C HIS A 70 6.94 -0.63 5.06
N PHE A 71 6.22 -1.61 4.53
CA PHE A 71 5.08 -2.22 5.22
C PHE A 71 5.51 -3.24 6.28
N ARG A 72 6.70 -3.84 6.14
CA ARG A 72 7.25 -4.82 7.11
C ARG A 72 7.96 -4.16 8.30
N TYR A 73 8.53 -2.96 8.12
CA TYR A 73 9.24 -2.19 9.16
C TYR A 73 8.30 -1.55 10.19
#